data_AF-A0A7X6I6D1-F1
#
_entry.id   AF-A0A7X6I6D1-F1
#
_cell.length_a   1.000
_cell.length_b   1.000
_cell.length_c   1.000
_cell.angle_alpha   90.00
_cell.angle_beta   90.00
_cell.angle_gamma   90.00
#
_symmetry.space_group_name_H-M   'P 1'
#
loop_
_entity.id
_entity.type
_entity.pdbx_description
1 polymer ?
#
loop_
_entity_poly.entity_id
_entity_poly.type
_entity_poly.pdbx_seq_one_letter_code
_entity_poly.pdbx_strand_id
1 'polypeptide(L)'
;MSERAVAPRPLAGKVARALHVVAALLAAHGLLLWLVDTLHDRLPAPPDAIGPVLFWLLAVPALVLTRPFIPLFWKLGLMNAPGWFAWPKALGVALAYGSWIAALLAVAWLVRLAGRPPDAER
;
A
#
# COMPACT_ATOMS: atom_id res chain seq x y z
N MET A 1 -12.99 -43.26 19.25
CA MET A 1 -13.26 -42.30 18.15
C MET A 1 -12.15 -41.27 18.18
N SER A 2 -11.31 -41.23 17.14
CA SER A 2 -10.11 -40.40 17.11
C SER A 2 -10.49 -39.00 16.64
N GLU A 3 -10.52 -38.04 17.56
CA GLU A 3 -10.52 -36.61 17.26
C GLU A 3 -9.22 -36.28 16.52
N ARG A 4 -9.28 -36.26 15.19
CA ARG A 4 -8.22 -35.65 14.40
C ARG A 4 -8.33 -34.15 14.61
N ALA A 5 -7.57 -33.62 15.57
CA ALA A 5 -7.29 -32.20 15.68
C ALA A 5 -6.81 -31.71 14.30
N VAL A 6 -7.68 -30.98 13.59
CA VAL A 6 -7.33 -30.36 12.31
C VAL A 6 -6.38 -29.22 12.64
N ALA A 7 -5.07 -29.49 12.57
CA ALA A 7 -4.05 -28.50 12.81
C ALA A 7 -4.29 -27.27 11.89
N PRO A 8 -4.20 -26.03 12.40
CA PRO A 8 -4.31 -24.84 11.57
C PRO A 8 -3.29 -24.93 10.44
N ARG A 9 -3.74 -24.77 9.19
CA ARG A 9 -2.87 -24.92 8.02
C ARG A 9 -1.74 -23.89 8.12
N PRO A 10 -0.46 -24.29 8.29
CA PRO A 10 0.66 -23.37 8.54
C PRO A 10 0.86 -22.37 7.39
N LEU A 11 0.32 -22.69 6.21
CA LEU A 11 0.32 -21.83 5.03
C LEU A 11 -0.54 -20.56 5.21
N ALA A 12 -1.73 -20.66 5.82
CA ALA A 12 -2.63 -19.51 6.00
C ALA A 12 -1.99 -18.43 6.90
N GLY A 13 -1.32 -18.86 7.98
CA GLY A 13 -0.57 -17.95 8.85
C GLY A 13 0.59 -17.25 8.13
N LYS A 14 1.32 -17.97 7.27
CA LYS A 14 2.42 -17.40 6.46
C LYS A 14 1.90 -16.38 5.44
N VAL A 15 0.82 -16.70 4.72
CA VAL A 15 0.20 -15.80 3.73
C VAL A 15 -0.33 -14.54 4.41
N ALA A 16 -1.07 -14.67 5.50
CA ALA A 16 -1.56 -13.52 6.24
C ALA A 16 -0.41 -12.64 6.74
N ARG A 17 0.69 -13.23 7.22
CA ARG A 17 1.88 -12.46 7.65
C ARG A 17 2.51 -11.71 6.48
N ALA A 18 2.67 -12.36 5.32
CA ALA A 18 3.21 -11.72 4.12
C ALA A 18 2.36 -10.51 3.70
N LEU A 19 1.03 -10.64 3.70
CA LEU A 19 0.11 -9.54 3.39
C LEU A 19 0.25 -8.35 4.37
N HIS A 20 0.42 -8.62 5.68
CA HIS A 20 0.68 -7.56 6.66
C HIS A 20 2.03 -6.87 6.42
N VAL A 21 3.08 -7.62 6.08
CA VAL A 21 4.39 -7.05 5.75
C VAL A 21 4.28 -6.14 4.53
N VAL A 22 3.59 -6.58 3.47
CA VAL A 22 3.36 -5.78 2.28
C VAL A 22 2.58 -4.51 2.63
N ALA A 23 1.51 -4.61 3.43
CA ALA A 23 0.74 -3.45 3.87
C ALA A 23 1.60 -2.46 4.68
N ALA A 24 2.47 -2.94 5.56
CA ALA A 24 3.39 -2.11 6.33
C ALA A 24 4.44 -1.42 5.43
N LEU A 25 4.96 -2.12 4.42
CA LEU A 25 5.87 -1.53 3.44
C LEU A 25 5.19 -0.43 2.60
N LEU A 26 3.94 -0.64 2.19
CA LEU A 26 3.16 0.42 1.52
C LEU A 26 2.95 1.62 2.44
N ALA A 27 2.62 1.39 3.71
CA ALA A 27 2.45 2.47 4.69
C ALA A 27 3.76 3.26 4.89
N ALA A 28 4.89 2.56 5.02
CA ALA A 28 6.21 3.18 5.14
C ALA A 28 6.59 3.98 3.90
N HIS A 29 6.29 3.46 2.70
CA HIS A 29 6.54 4.17 1.44
C HIS A 29 5.66 5.42 1.31
N GLY A 30 4.38 5.33 1.70
CA GLY A 30 3.47 6.49 1.76
C GLY A 30 3.95 7.55 2.76
N LEU A 31 4.44 7.13 3.92
CA LEU A 31 5.02 8.03 4.92
C LEU A 31 6.30 8.70 4.39
N LEU A 32 7.13 7.97 3.66
CA LEU A 32 8.34 8.50 3.05
C LEU A 32 8.01 9.55 1.98
N LEU A 33 6.99 9.30 1.14
CA LEU A 33 6.49 10.29 0.18
C LEU A 33 6.06 11.58 0.89
N TRP A 34 5.28 11.46 1.96
CA TRP A 34 4.84 12.60 2.77
C TRP A 34 6.01 13.35 3.40
N LEU A 35 7.00 12.63 3.93
CA LEU A 35 8.17 13.22 4.57
C LEU A 35 9.02 14.00 3.57
N VAL A 36 9.22 13.43 2.37
CA VAL A 36 9.98 14.09 1.29
C VAL A 36 9.27 15.36 0.83
N ASP A 37 7.95 15.32 0.65
CA ASP A 37 7.14 16.49 0.29
C ASP A 37 7.22 17.58 1.38
N THR A 38 7.06 17.20 2.65
CA THR A 38 7.09 18.12 3.80
C THR A 38 8.46 18.78 4.01
N LEU A 39 9.54 18.05 3.73
CA LEU A 39 10.90 18.53 3.93
C LEU A 39 11.51 19.13 2.66
N HIS A 40 10.82 19.09 1.52
CA HIS A 40 11.37 19.54 0.24
C HIS A 40 11.92 20.96 0.30
N ASP A 41 11.15 21.89 0.88
CA ASP A 41 11.53 23.31 1.01
C ASP A 41 12.57 23.57 2.11
N ARG A 42 12.85 22.57 2.96
CA ARG A 42 13.77 22.67 4.11
C ARG A 42 15.11 22.01 3.87
N LEU A 43 15.22 21.18 2.85
CA LEU A 43 16.45 20.47 2.51
C LEU A 43 17.21 21.25 1.44
N PRO A 44 18.55 21.29 1.51
CA PRO A 44 19.34 21.83 0.41
C PRO A 44 19.05 21.01 -0.86
N ALA A 45 19.13 21.67 -2.02
CA ALA A 45 18.91 21.03 -3.31
C ALA A 45 19.77 19.76 -3.40
N PRO A 46 19.17 18.59 -3.66
CA PRO A 46 19.92 17.35 -3.74
C PRO A 46 20.89 17.42 -4.93
N PRO A 47 22.07 16.79 -4.83
CA PRO A 47 22.96 16.57 -5.97
C PRO A 47 22.19 16.07 -7.21
N ASP A 48 22.56 16.54 -8.40
CA ASP A 48 21.83 16.26 -9.66
C ASP A 48 21.59 14.76 -9.92
N ALA A 49 22.49 13.90 -9.43
CA ALA A 49 22.39 12.44 -9.55
C ALA A 49 21.31 11.80 -8.64
N ILE A 50 20.89 12.47 -7.57
CA ILE A 50 19.92 11.93 -6.60
C ILE A 50 18.48 12.13 -7.07
N GLY A 51 18.21 13.16 -7.89
CA GLY A 51 16.88 13.41 -8.46
C GLY A 51 16.29 12.19 -9.19
N PRO A 52 17.01 11.58 -10.16
CA PRO A 52 16.55 10.37 -10.85
C PRO A 52 16.30 9.19 -9.90
N VAL A 53 17.16 9.01 -8.89
CA VAL A 53 17.03 7.90 -7.92
C VAL A 53 15.76 8.07 -7.09
N LEU A 54 15.51 9.27 -6.57
CA LEU A 54 14.28 9.56 -5.82
C LEU A 54 13.05 9.41 -6.70
N PHE A 55 13.10 9.82 -7.96
CA PHE A 55 12.00 9.62 -8.92
C PHE A 55 11.66 8.13 -9.10
N TRP A 56 12.67 7.27 -9.34
CA TRP A 56 12.44 5.84 -9.53
C TRP A 56 12.00 5.11 -8.25
N LEU A 57 12.50 5.52 -7.08
CA LEU A 57 12.15 4.88 -5.81
C LEU A 57 10.83 5.36 -5.21
N LEU A 58 10.45 6.61 -5.47
CA LEU A 58 9.27 7.22 -4.85
C LEU A 58 8.15 7.40 -5.85
N ALA A 59 8.41 8.10 -6.96
CA ALA A 59 7.36 8.52 -7.87
C ALA A 59 6.82 7.34 -8.69
N VAL A 60 7.69 6.48 -9.21
CA VAL A 60 7.25 5.35 -10.06
C VAL A 60 6.36 4.36 -9.30
N PRO A 61 6.71 3.89 -8.08
CA PRO A 61 5.80 3.05 -7.31
C PRO A 61 4.48 3.74 -6.99
N ALA A 62 4.50 5.04 -6.66
CA ALA A 62 3.28 5.80 -6.38
C ALA A 62 2.36 5.86 -7.60
N LEU A 63 2.91 6.06 -8.81
CA LEU A 63 2.14 6.05 -10.06
C LEU A 63 1.52 4.69 -10.33
N VAL A 64 2.28 3.61 -10.15
CA VAL A 64 1.78 2.25 -10.38
C VAL A 64 0.64 1.95 -9.41
N LEU A 65 0.80 2.31 -8.13
CA LEU A 65 -0.21 2.08 -7.10
C LEU A 65 -1.46 2.94 -7.28
N THR A 66 -1.32 4.15 -7.84
CA THR A 66 -2.45 5.06 -8.09
C THR A 66 -3.13 4.84 -9.44
N ARG A 67 -2.47 4.16 -10.39
CA ARG A 67 -2.99 3.89 -11.74
C ARG A 67 -4.44 3.38 -11.81
N PRO A 68 -4.86 2.36 -11.04
CA PRO A 68 -6.25 1.88 -11.12
C PRO A 68 -7.29 2.90 -10.64
N PHE A 69 -6.87 3.91 -9.86
CA PHE A 69 -7.74 4.95 -9.33
C PHE A 69 -7.79 6.21 -10.20
N ILE A 70 -6.93 6.32 -11.23
CA ILE A 70 -6.85 7.51 -12.09
C ILE A 70 -8.22 7.97 -12.61
N PRO A 71 -9.10 7.09 -13.14
CA PRO A 71 -10.41 7.54 -13.63
C PRO A 71 -11.27 8.18 -12.54
N LEU A 72 -11.21 7.64 -11.32
CA LEU A 72 -11.93 8.17 -10.18
C LEU A 72 -11.31 9.50 -9.71
N PHE A 73 -9.98 9.58 -9.65
CA PHE A 73 -9.28 10.80 -9.25
C PHE A 73 -9.56 11.96 -10.20
N TRP A 74 -9.65 11.71 -11.51
CA TRP A 74 -10.09 12.73 -12.47
C TRP A 74 -11.50 13.24 -12.18
N LYS A 75 -12.46 12.32 -11.95
CA LYS A 75 -13.85 12.70 -11.62
C LYS A 75 -13.96 13.51 -10.33
N LEU A 76 -13.08 13.24 -9.36
CA LEU A 76 -13.07 13.92 -8.06
C LEU A 76 -12.17 15.17 -8.03
N GLY A 77 -11.53 15.54 -9.14
CA GLY A 77 -10.59 16.66 -9.18
C GLY A 77 -9.34 16.43 -8.31
N LEU A 78 -8.99 15.18 -8.04
CA LEU A 78 -7.83 14.74 -7.25
C LEU A 78 -6.56 14.55 -8.10
N MET A 79 -6.57 14.99 -9.35
CA MET A 79 -5.39 15.01 -10.20
C MET A 79 -4.85 16.45 -10.30
N ASN A 80 -3.55 16.61 -10.15
CA ASN A 80 -2.84 17.78 -10.61
C ASN A 80 -2.67 17.64 -12.13
N ALA A 81 -2.95 18.72 -12.85
CA ALA A 81 -2.71 18.80 -14.28
C ALA A 81 -1.55 19.76 -14.59
N PRO A 82 -0.27 19.43 -14.32
CA PRO A 82 0.84 20.18 -14.89
C PRO A 82 1.47 19.37 -16.03
N GLY A 83 1.13 19.71 -17.28
CA GLY A 83 1.79 19.18 -18.49
C GLY A 83 1.30 17.82 -19.00
N TRP A 84 2.18 17.10 -19.73
CA TRP A 84 1.90 15.80 -20.37
C TRP A 84 1.72 14.62 -19.40
N PHE A 85 1.73 14.88 -18.10
CA PHE A 85 1.81 13.86 -17.06
C PHE A 85 0.73 14.06 -15.99
N ALA A 86 -0.14 13.07 -15.84
CA ALA A 86 -1.24 13.11 -14.88
C ALA A 86 -0.75 12.65 -13.50
N TRP A 87 -0.53 13.60 -12.59
CA TRP A 87 -0.06 13.31 -11.23
C TRP A 87 -1.19 13.41 -10.21
N PRO A 88 -1.42 12.40 -9.35
CA PRO A 88 -2.40 12.51 -8.28
C PRO A 88 -1.98 13.57 -7.23
N LYS A 89 -2.95 14.35 -6.76
CA LYS A 89 -2.80 15.23 -5.59
C LYS A 89 -2.44 14.39 -4.37
N ALA A 90 -1.83 15.02 -3.36
CA ALA A 90 -1.49 14.35 -2.09
C ALA A 90 -2.66 13.58 -1.49
N LEU A 91 -3.87 14.15 -1.51
CA LEU A 91 -5.09 13.46 -1.07
C LEU A 91 -5.44 12.23 -1.93
N GLY A 92 -5.26 12.30 -3.25
CA GLY A 92 -5.45 11.16 -4.14
C GLY A 92 -4.44 10.04 -3.86
N VAL A 93 -3.16 10.38 -3.65
CA VAL A 93 -2.12 9.43 -3.25
C VAL A 93 -2.48 8.76 -1.92
N ALA A 94 -2.86 9.55 -0.91
CA ALA A 94 -3.26 9.03 0.40
C ALA A 94 -4.44 8.06 0.30
N LEU A 95 -5.47 8.38 -0.50
CA LEU A 95 -6.61 7.51 -0.72
C LEU A 95 -6.24 6.20 -1.44
N ALA A 96 -5.39 6.25 -2.46
CA ALA A 96 -4.92 5.04 -3.14
C ALA A 96 -4.14 4.12 -2.18
N TYR A 97 -3.18 4.68 -1.42
CA TYR A 97 -2.38 3.92 -0.46
C TYR A 97 -3.25 3.35 0.65
N GLY A 98 -4.13 4.17 1.24
CA GLY A 98 -5.07 3.73 2.27
C GLY A 98 -5.98 2.60 1.78
N SER A 99 -6.47 2.69 0.54
CA SER A 99 -7.32 1.65 -0.06
C SER A 99 -6.56 0.33 -0.24
N TRP A 100 -5.32 0.37 -0.74
CA TRP A 100 -4.47 -0.82 -0.87
C TRP A 100 -4.13 -1.45 0.48
N ILE A 101 -3.75 -0.64 1.46
CA ILE A 101 -3.45 -1.11 2.82
C ILE A 101 -4.69 -1.78 3.43
N ALA A 102 -5.85 -1.14 3.34
CA ALA A 102 -7.10 -1.70 3.83
C ALA A 102 -7.46 -3.02 3.13
N ALA A 103 -7.30 -3.08 1.81
CA ALA A 103 -7.54 -4.31 1.03
C ALA A 103 -6.62 -5.45 1.46
N LEU A 104 -5.31 -5.18 1.61
CA LEU A 104 -4.33 -6.18 2.05
C LEU A 104 -4.63 -6.70 3.46
N LEU A 105 -4.99 -5.82 4.38
CA LEU A 105 -5.37 -6.18 5.75
C LEU A 105 -6.69 -6.98 5.78
N ALA A 106 -7.68 -6.58 4.99
CA ALA A 106 -8.94 -7.31 4.86
C ALA A 106 -8.71 -8.73 4.31
N VAL A 107 -7.91 -8.87 3.25
CA VAL A 107 -7.52 -10.19 2.71
C VAL A 107 -6.75 -10.99 3.75
N ALA A 108 -5.82 -10.38 4.49
CA ALA A 108 -5.08 -11.07 5.53
C ALA A 108 -5.99 -11.58 6.66
N TRP A 109 -7.00 -10.79 7.04
CA TRP A 109 -8.02 -11.17 8.01
C TRP A 109 -8.87 -12.34 7.50
N LEU A 110 -9.37 -12.27 6.25
CA LEU A 110 -10.14 -13.35 5.62
C LEU A 110 -9.33 -14.65 5.53
N VAL A 111 -8.05 -14.57 5.16
CA VAL A 111 -7.15 -15.74 5.12
C VAL A 111 -7.00 -16.38 6.51
N ARG A 112 -6.90 -15.56 7.57
CA ARG A 112 -6.85 -16.08 8.94
C ARG A 112 -8.16 -16.75 9.35
N LEU A 113 -9.30 -16.17 9.00
CA LEU A 113 -10.62 -16.76 9.26
C LEU A 113 -10.78 -18.11 8.56
N ALA A 114 -10.47 -18.18 7.27
CA ALA A 114 -10.55 -19.40 6.48
C ALA A 114 -9.59 -20.51 6.96
N GLY A 115 -8.54 -20.14 7.72
CA GLY A 115 -7.59 -21.07 8.31
C GLY A 115 -7.95 -21.57 9.72
N ARG A 116 -9.04 -21.10 10.33
CA ARG A 116 -9.48 -21.55 11.66
C ARG A 116 -10.12 -22.94 11.59
N PRO A 117 -9.83 -23.84 12.55
CA PRO A 117 -10.53 -25.11 12.65
C PRO A 117 -12.02 -24.88 12.96
N PRO A 118 -12.93 -25.73 12.45
CA PRO A 118 -14.39 -25.57 12.61
C PRO A 118 -14.89 -25.70 14.05
N ASP A 119 -14.05 -26.17 14.98
CA ASP A 119 -14.45 -26.46 16.36
C ASP A 119 -14.23 -25.29 17.34
N ALA A 120 -13.75 -24.13 16.86
CA ALA A 120 -13.42 -22.97 17.70
C ALA A 120 -14.63 -22.10 18.12
N GLU A 121 -15.86 -22.47 17.75
CA GLU A 121 -17.09 -21.72 18.04
C GLU A 121 -18.13 -22.51 18.88
N ARG A 122 -17.73 -23.61 19.54
CA ARG A 122 -18.54 -24.30 20.56
C ARG A 122 -18.02 -23.99 21.95
#